data_AF-A0A6N7XFE4-F1
#
_entry.id   AF-A0A6N7XFE4-F1
#
_cell.length_a   1.000
_cell.length_b   1.000
_cell.length_c   1.000
_cell.angle_alpha   90.00
_cell.angle_beta   90.00
_cell.angle_gamma   90.00
#
_symmetry.space_group_name_H-M   'P 1'
#
loop_
_entity.id
_entity.type
_entity.pdbx_description
1 polymer ?
#
loop_
_entity_poly.entity_id
_entity_poly.type
_entity_poly.pdbx_seq_one_letter_code
_entity_poly.pdbx_strand_id
1 'polypeptide(L)'
;MSSKKFKKNRNNNARKNRQLNREGLGALQKCRFFVYLTFVFDILMMFYAPIAHLFGAKETQILYAIMLMIGAQAIVGSMHIVKYMTTVEIFLSGREKDYANMYASRARFCVLLQFFMITLAIINHVKFDSGIVNMLLSVGGVTLVVLALQNITILQRNYI
;
A
#
# COMPACT_ATOMS: atom_id res chain seq x y z
N MET A 1 -37.63 -8.31 -28.54
CA MET A 1 -36.67 -8.79 -27.52
C MET A 1 -37.36 -8.78 -26.15
N SER A 2 -37.55 -9.93 -25.50
CA SER A 2 -38.48 -10.08 -24.35
C SER A 2 -38.02 -9.33 -23.09
N SER A 3 -38.91 -8.49 -22.53
CA SER A 3 -38.74 -7.68 -21.30
C SER A 3 -38.16 -8.46 -20.10
N LYS A 4 -38.44 -9.77 -20.01
CA LYS A 4 -37.90 -10.66 -18.98
C LYS A 4 -36.37 -10.88 -19.08
N LYS A 5 -35.81 -10.96 -20.30
CA LYS A 5 -34.33 -11.07 -20.50
C LYS A 5 -33.63 -9.77 -20.11
N PHE A 6 -34.25 -8.62 -20.38
CA PHE A 6 -33.71 -7.30 -20.02
C PHE A 6 -33.66 -7.09 -18.50
N LYS A 7 -34.74 -7.41 -17.78
CA LYS A 7 -34.78 -7.35 -16.31
C LYS A 7 -33.79 -8.32 -15.65
N LYS A 8 -33.61 -9.54 -16.19
CA LYS A 8 -32.65 -10.53 -15.68
C LYS A 8 -31.19 -10.07 -15.86
N ASN A 9 -30.84 -9.47 -17.00
CA ASN A 9 -29.51 -8.90 -17.23
C ASN A 9 -29.22 -7.70 -16.30
N ARG A 10 -30.22 -6.84 -16.06
CA ARG A 10 -30.08 -5.71 -15.13
C ARG A 10 -29.82 -6.16 -13.70
N ASN A 11 -30.52 -7.19 -13.23
CA ASN A 11 -30.31 -7.76 -11.89
C ASN A 11 -28.97 -8.49 -11.75
N ASN A 12 -28.48 -9.15 -12.80
CA ASN A 12 -27.16 -9.79 -12.80
C ASN A 12 -26.03 -8.74 -12.75
N ASN A 13 -26.16 -7.64 -13.48
CA ASN A 13 -25.19 -6.53 -13.43
C ASN A 13 -25.21 -5.83 -12.06
N ALA A 14 -26.39 -5.66 -11.45
CA ALA A 14 -26.51 -5.10 -10.10
C ALA A 14 -25.89 -6.00 -9.02
N ARG A 15 -25.99 -7.33 -9.15
CA ARG A 15 -25.31 -8.29 -8.25
C ARG A 15 -23.80 -8.30 -8.46
N LYS A 16 -23.33 -8.27 -9.72
CA LYS A 16 -21.91 -8.13 -10.07
C LYS A 16 -21.30 -6.86 -9.46
N ASN A 17 -21.98 -5.71 -9.59
CA ASN A 17 -21.50 -4.44 -9.01
C ASN A 17 -21.46 -4.46 -7.48
N ARG A 18 -22.39 -5.17 -6.82
CA ARG A 18 -22.34 -5.34 -5.36
C ARG A 18 -21.20 -6.27 -4.91
N GLN A 19 -20.86 -7.28 -5.69
CA GLN A 19 -19.69 -8.14 -5.45
C GLN A 19 -18.38 -7.40 -5.69
N LEU A 20 -18.28 -6.61 -6.76
CA LEU A 20 -17.17 -5.70 -7.00
C LEU A 20 -16.94 -4.76 -5.81
N ASN A 21 -18.00 -4.13 -5.29
CA ASN A 21 -17.88 -3.27 -4.11
C ASN A 21 -17.40 -4.06 -2.89
N ARG A 22 -17.91 -5.27 -2.64
CA ARG A 22 -17.47 -6.03 -1.45
C ARG A 22 -16.04 -6.56 -1.55
N GLU A 23 -15.66 -7.16 -2.67
CA GLU A 23 -14.35 -7.80 -2.83
C GLU A 23 -13.25 -6.78 -3.13
N GLY A 24 -13.54 -5.80 -3.99
CA GLY A 24 -12.65 -4.69 -4.33
C GLY A 24 -12.42 -3.77 -3.14
N LEU A 25 -13.46 -3.27 -2.47
CA LEU A 25 -13.29 -2.40 -1.29
C LEU A 25 -12.65 -3.18 -0.13
N GLY A 26 -12.95 -4.47 0.02
CA GLY A 26 -12.31 -5.32 1.03
C GLY A 26 -10.81 -5.50 0.79
N ALA A 27 -10.38 -5.70 -0.46
CA ALA A 27 -8.95 -5.74 -0.80
C ALA A 27 -8.28 -4.38 -0.57
N LEU A 28 -8.95 -3.29 -0.93
CA LEU A 28 -8.45 -1.93 -0.78
C LEU A 28 -8.34 -1.52 0.70
N GLN A 29 -9.27 -1.93 1.56
CA GLN A 29 -9.22 -1.72 3.00
C GLN A 29 -8.05 -2.48 3.65
N LYS A 30 -7.80 -3.72 3.23
CA LYS A 30 -6.62 -4.49 3.67
C LYS A 30 -5.33 -3.83 3.22
N CYS A 31 -5.26 -3.37 1.97
CA CYS A 31 -4.12 -2.59 1.48
C CYS A 31 -3.86 -1.36 2.36
N ARG A 32 -4.91 -0.57 2.64
CA ARG A 32 -4.81 0.61 3.51
C ARG A 32 -4.26 0.28 4.90
N PHE A 33 -4.71 -0.84 5.49
CA PHE A 33 -4.19 -1.31 6.77
C PHE A 33 -2.68 -1.61 6.71
N PHE A 34 -2.20 -2.33 5.69
CA PHE A 34 -0.77 -2.59 5.54
C PHE A 34 0.05 -1.32 5.31
N VAL A 35 -0.47 -0.37 4.53
CA VAL A 35 0.19 0.92 4.31
C VAL A 35 0.27 1.73 5.62
N TYR A 36 -0.74 1.65 6.50
CA TYR A 36 -0.64 2.24 7.85
C TYR A 36 0.39 1.53 8.73
N LEU A 37 0.52 0.20 8.63
CA LEU A 37 1.58 -0.50 9.35
C LEU A 37 2.96 -0.03 8.88
N THR A 38 3.17 0.10 7.56
CA THR A 38 4.40 0.64 6.98
C THR A 38 4.70 2.04 7.54
N PHE A 39 3.71 2.93 7.63
CA PHE A 39 3.86 4.25 8.25
C PHE A 39 4.37 4.18 9.69
N VAL A 40 3.79 3.30 10.50
CA VAL A 40 4.21 3.11 11.91
C VAL A 40 5.66 2.64 11.97
N PHE A 41 6.05 1.67 11.15
CA PHE A 41 7.42 1.18 11.12
C PHE A 41 8.41 2.22 10.58
N ASP A 42 8.04 3.05 9.62
CA ASP A 42 8.86 4.18 9.15
C ASP A 42 9.13 5.18 10.28
N ILE A 43 8.14 5.45 11.15
CA ILE A 43 8.33 6.28 12.35
C ILE A 43 9.24 5.56 13.35
N LEU A 44 9.01 4.27 13.63
CA LEU A 44 9.88 3.50 14.54
C LEU A 44 11.33 3.48 14.06
N MET A 45 11.55 3.49 12.74
CA MET A 45 12.86 3.58 12.14
C MET A 45 13.57 4.92 12.47
N MET A 46 12.86 6.03 12.74
CA MET A 46 13.49 7.27 13.21
C MET A 46 14.02 7.15 14.63
N PHE A 47 13.41 6.28 15.44
CA PHE A 47 13.70 6.12 16.87
C PHE A 47 14.35 4.78 17.20
N TYR A 48 14.97 4.11 16.23
CA TYR A 48 15.51 2.75 16.40
C TYR A 48 16.59 2.66 17.49
N ALA A 49 17.45 3.67 17.64
CA ALA A 49 18.50 3.70 18.66
C ALA A 49 17.94 3.82 20.09
N PRO A 50 17.05 4.78 20.40
CA PRO A 50 16.31 4.80 21.66
C PRO A 50 15.55 3.50 21.96
N ILE A 51 14.92 2.91 20.94
CA ILE A 51 14.20 1.64 21.06
C ILE A 51 15.17 0.51 21.44
N ALA A 52 16.31 0.41 20.76
CA ALA A 52 17.33 -0.60 21.07
C ALA A 52 17.84 -0.48 22.51
N HIS A 53 18.05 0.75 22.99
CA HIS A 53 18.44 1.00 24.38
C HIS A 53 17.35 0.56 25.38
N LEU A 54 16.07 0.82 25.09
CA LEU A 54 14.94 0.40 25.93
C LEU A 54 14.82 -1.14 26.04
N PHE A 55 15.11 -1.86 24.96
CA PHE A 55 15.00 -3.32 24.91
C PHE A 55 16.31 -4.04 25.27
N GLY A 56 17.39 -3.32 25.57
CA GLY A 56 18.72 -3.91 25.80
C GLY A 56 19.25 -4.69 24.58
N ALA A 57 18.79 -4.33 23.38
CA ALA A 57 19.10 -5.02 22.14
C ALA A 57 20.18 -4.27 21.35
N LYS A 58 20.84 -4.96 20.40
CA LYS A 58 21.76 -4.29 19.49
C LYS A 58 20.97 -3.42 18.50
N GLU A 59 21.41 -2.18 18.30
CA GLU A 59 20.78 -1.23 17.36
C GLU A 59 20.63 -1.81 15.96
N THR A 60 21.65 -2.53 15.49
CA THR A 60 21.66 -3.22 14.20
C THR A 60 20.52 -4.24 14.08
N GLN A 61 20.23 -4.99 15.14
CA GLN A 61 19.16 -6.00 15.14
C GLN A 61 17.78 -5.34 15.07
N ILE A 62 17.56 -4.28 15.84
CA ILE A 62 16.29 -3.53 15.82
C ILE A 62 16.08 -2.87 14.47
N LEU A 63 17.12 -2.23 13.92
CA LEU A 63 17.06 -1.56 12.63
C LEU A 63 16.71 -2.54 11.50
N TYR A 64 17.40 -3.68 11.42
CA TYR A 64 17.10 -4.70 10.41
C TYR A 64 15.72 -5.35 10.61
N ALA A 65 15.27 -5.55 11.85
CA ALA A 65 13.93 -6.05 12.13
C ALA A 65 12.85 -5.09 11.61
N ILE A 66 13.00 -3.78 11.88
CA ILE A 66 12.09 -2.75 11.38
C ILE A 66 12.08 -2.73 9.84
N MET A 67 13.25 -2.75 9.20
CA MET A 67 13.37 -2.79 7.74
C MET A 67 12.69 -4.02 7.12
N LEU A 68 12.86 -5.19 7.75
CA LEU A 68 12.23 -6.43 7.28
C LEU A 68 10.71 -6.34 7.39
N MET A 69 10.20 -5.75 8.48
CA MET A 69 8.77 -5.52 8.66
C MET A 69 8.23 -4.61 7.55
N ILE A 70 8.83 -3.44 7.34
CA ILE A 70 8.46 -2.49 6.26
C ILE A 70 8.41 -3.22 4.92
N GLY A 71 9.44 -4.01 4.60
CA GLY A 71 9.51 -4.80 3.37
C GLY A 71 8.36 -5.80 3.27
N ALA A 72 8.09 -6.59 4.31
CA ALA A 72 7.01 -7.57 4.32
C ALA A 72 5.63 -6.92 4.10
N GLN A 73 5.36 -5.79 4.76
CA GLN A 73 4.08 -5.08 4.58
C GLN A 73 3.98 -4.44 3.19
N ALA A 74 5.08 -3.95 2.63
CA ALA A 74 5.11 -3.46 1.26
C ALA A 74 4.80 -4.57 0.24
N ILE A 75 5.31 -5.80 0.44
CA ILE A 75 4.97 -6.97 -0.41
C ILE A 75 3.47 -7.23 -0.30
N VAL A 76 2.95 -7.45 0.92
CA VAL A 76 1.55 -7.84 1.13
C VAL A 76 0.60 -6.73 0.67
N GLY A 77 0.93 -5.46 0.95
CA GLY A 77 0.19 -4.30 0.47
C GLY A 77 0.12 -4.23 -1.05
N SER A 78 1.25 -4.45 -1.74
CA SER A 78 1.30 -4.47 -3.21
C SER A 78 0.46 -5.61 -3.82
N MET A 79 0.46 -6.80 -3.21
CA MET A 79 -0.38 -7.93 -3.63
C MET A 79 -1.87 -7.59 -3.52
N HIS A 80 -2.27 -6.89 -2.45
CA HIS A 80 -3.65 -6.44 -2.31
C HIS A 80 -4.06 -5.39 -3.34
N ILE A 81 -3.13 -4.51 -3.75
CA ILE A 81 -3.38 -3.58 -4.87
C ILE A 81 -3.58 -4.34 -6.18
N VAL A 82 -2.74 -5.34 -6.46
CA VAL A 82 -2.90 -6.20 -7.65
C VAL A 82 -4.25 -6.90 -7.63
N LYS A 83 -4.65 -7.45 -6.48
CA LYS A 83 -5.98 -8.06 -6.32
C LYS A 83 -7.11 -7.06 -6.57
N TYR A 84 -6.97 -5.81 -6.12
CA TYR A 84 -7.92 -4.76 -6.42
C TYR A 84 -8.00 -4.47 -7.92
N MET A 85 -6.85 -4.31 -8.59
CA MET A 85 -6.78 -4.05 -10.03
C MET A 85 -7.41 -5.18 -10.85
N THR A 86 -7.11 -6.45 -10.55
CA THR A 86 -7.72 -7.59 -11.26
C THR A 86 -9.23 -7.66 -11.04
N THR A 87 -9.71 -7.29 -9.85
CA THR A 87 -11.15 -7.19 -9.58
C THR A 87 -11.76 -6.02 -10.36
N VAL A 88 -11.11 -4.85 -10.41
CA VAL A 88 -11.57 -3.72 -11.23
C VAL A 88 -11.68 -4.09 -12.70
N GLU A 89 -10.68 -4.79 -13.25
CA GLU A 89 -10.66 -5.17 -14.68
C GLU A 89 -11.77 -6.11 -15.11
N ILE A 90 -12.29 -6.93 -14.20
CA ILE A 90 -13.35 -7.90 -14.49
C ILE A 90 -14.74 -7.26 -14.50
N PHE A 91 -14.93 -6.14 -13.79
CA PHE A 91 -16.26 -5.57 -13.55
C PHE A 91 -16.45 -4.12 -14.02
N LEU A 92 -15.38 -3.31 -14.12
CA LEU A 92 -15.42 -1.95 -14.67
C LEU A 92 -15.02 -1.96 -16.15
N SER A 93 -15.66 -1.10 -16.94
CA SER A 93 -15.39 -0.95 -18.38
C SER A 93 -15.36 0.51 -18.79
N GLY A 94 -14.51 0.88 -19.75
CA GLY A 94 -14.37 2.25 -20.25
C GLY A 94 -13.61 3.17 -19.29
N ARG A 95 -13.94 4.46 -19.29
CA ARG A 95 -13.15 5.50 -18.60
C ARG A 95 -12.98 5.28 -17.09
N GLU A 96 -13.97 4.69 -16.42
CA GLU A 96 -13.88 4.40 -14.97
C GLU A 96 -12.77 3.39 -14.67
N LYS A 97 -12.59 2.35 -15.50
CA LYS A 97 -11.48 1.40 -15.38
C LYS A 97 -10.13 2.10 -15.46
N ASP A 98 -9.97 3.00 -16.43
CA ASP A 98 -8.70 3.69 -16.66
C ASP A 98 -8.33 4.58 -15.47
N TYR A 99 -9.31 5.30 -14.89
CA TYR A 99 -9.10 6.06 -13.67
C TYR A 99 -8.74 5.17 -12.48
N ALA A 100 -9.48 4.09 -12.25
CA ALA A 100 -9.18 3.16 -11.15
C ALA A 100 -7.76 2.58 -11.26
N ASN A 101 -7.38 2.14 -12.46
CA ASN A 101 -6.06 1.58 -12.73
C ASN A 101 -4.95 2.63 -12.58
N MET A 102 -5.18 3.88 -12.98
CA MET A 102 -4.20 4.95 -12.82
C MET A 102 -3.88 5.20 -11.34
N TYR A 103 -4.90 5.39 -10.50
CA TYR A 103 -4.69 5.63 -9.07
C TYR A 103 -4.13 4.40 -8.34
N ALA A 104 -4.57 3.20 -8.71
CA ALA A 104 -4.03 1.96 -8.13
C ALA A 104 -2.55 1.76 -8.50
N SER A 105 -2.19 2.03 -9.76
CA SER A 105 -0.79 1.98 -10.23
C SER A 105 0.09 2.99 -9.50
N ARG A 106 -0.39 4.24 -9.30
CA ARG A 106 0.32 5.26 -8.51
C ARG A 106 0.55 4.81 -7.07
N ALA A 107 -0.49 4.29 -6.41
CA ALA A 107 -0.35 3.76 -5.05
C ALA A 107 0.67 2.61 -5.00
N ARG A 108 0.61 1.68 -5.96
CA ARG A 108 1.56 0.57 -6.07
C ARG A 108 2.99 1.05 -6.28
N PHE A 109 3.19 2.06 -7.13
CA PHE A 109 4.49 2.65 -7.37
C PHE A 109 5.09 3.26 -6.10
N CYS A 110 4.31 3.99 -5.31
CA CYS A 110 4.75 4.50 -4.01
C CYS A 110 5.17 3.37 -3.06
N VAL A 111 4.39 2.29 -2.99
CA VAL A 111 4.73 1.11 -2.16
C VAL A 111 5.98 0.39 -2.66
N LEU A 112 6.19 0.33 -3.98
CA LEU A 112 7.39 -0.26 -4.57
C LEU A 112 8.65 0.58 -4.32
N LEU A 113 8.54 1.91 -4.36
CA LEU A 113 9.63 2.80 -4.00
C LEU A 113 10.08 2.62 -2.55
N GLN A 114 9.22 2.11 -1.67
CA GLN A 114 9.60 1.78 -0.30
C GLN A 114 10.73 0.74 -0.23
N PHE A 115 10.77 -0.23 -1.14
CA PHE A 115 11.90 -1.17 -1.21
C PHE A 115 13.21 -0.49 -1.57
N PHE A 116 13.16 0.51 -2.45
CA PHE A 116 14.33 1.29 -2.81
C PHE A 116 14.85 2.09 -1.61
N MET A 117 13.94 2.71 -0.85
CA MET A 117 14.30 3.45 0.38
C MET A 117 14.93 2.54 1.44
N ILE A 118 14.36 1.34 1.66
CA ILE A 118 14.93 0.34 2.59
C ILE A 118 16.33 -0.09 2.13
N THR A 119 16.51 -0.34 0.83
CA THR A 119 17.80 -0.76 0.27
C THR A 119 18.87 0.32 0.48
N LEU A 120 18.53 1.59 0.23
CA LEU A 120 19.41 2.71 0.51
C LEU A 120 19.74 2.84 2.00
N ALA A 121 18.78 2.57 2.88
CA ALA A 121 19.00 2.65 4.32
C ALA A 121 19.94 1.54 4.83
N ILE A 122 19.87 0.33 4.25
CA ILE A 122 20.83 -0.75 4.52
C ILE A 122 22.23 -0.33 4.07
N ILE A 123 22.36 0.21 2.84
CA ILE A 123 23.65 0.67 2.32
C ILE A 123 24.23 1.79 3.20
N ASN A 124 23.39 2.73 3.61
CA ASN A 124 23.79 3.81 4.50
C ASN A 124 24.35 3.27 5.80
N HIS A 125 23.62 2.36 6.46
CA HIS A 125 24.06 1.79 7.73
C HIS A 125 25.36 0.96 7.59
N VAL A 126 25.53 0.20 6.50
CA VAL A 126 26.72 -0.65 6.31
C VAL A 126 27.97 0.17 5.94
N LYS A 127 27.83 1.25 5.17
CA LYS A 127 28.98 1.96 4.57
C LYS A 127 29.28 3.33 5.16
N PHE A 128 28.26 4.06 5.58
CA PHE A 128 28.37 5.49 5.91
C PHE A 128 27.99 5.78 7.36
N ASP A 129 27.14 4.94 7.96
CA ASP A 129 26.58 5.06 9.31
C ASP A 129 26.08 6.47 9.65
N SER A 130 25.54 7.16 8.65
CA SER A 130 25.09 8.54 8.81
C SER A 130 23.66 8.60 9.33
N GLY A 131 23.49 9.11 10.55
CA GLY A 131 22.16 9.33 11.15
C GLY A 131 21.28 10.31 10.35
N ILE A 132 21.88 11.31 9.70
CA ILE A 132 21.17 12.29 8.85
C ILE A 132 20.54 11.60 7.64
N VAL A 133 21.28 10.69 7.00
CA VAL A 133 20.78 9.95 5.83
C VAL A 133 19.64 9.02 6.23
N ASN A 134 19.73 8.33 7.38
CA ASN A 134 18.61 7.51 7.88
C ASN A 134 17.36 8.35 8.15
N MET A 135 17.52 9.56 8.70
CA MET A 135 16.41 10.48 8.92
C MET A 135 15.75 10.93 7.62
N LEU A 136 16.54 11.32 6.62
CA LEU A 136 16.03 11.68 5.28
C LEU A 136 15.31 10.51 4.60
N LEU A 137 15.85 9.29 4.74
CA LEU A 137 15.25 8.10 4.16
C LEU A 137 13.91 7.75 4.83
N SER A 138 13.82 7.89 6.15
CA SER A 138 12.55 7.71 6.86
C SER A 138 11.51 8.78 6.48
N VAL A 139 11.90 10.06 6.39
CA VAL A 139 11.01 11.15 5.94
C VAL A 139 10.51 10.90 4.52
N GLY A 140 11.40 10.45 3.62
CA GLY A 140 11.03 10.05 2.27
C GLY A 140 10.06 8.86 2.27
N GLY A 141 10.30 7.87 3.13
CA GLY A 141 9.41 6.73 3.33
C GLY A 141 8.01 7.17 3.77
N VAL A 142 7.93 8.00 4.81
CA VAL A 142 6.67 8.58 5.29
C VAL A 142 5.94 9.33 4.18
N THR A 143 6.66 10.13 3.39
CA THR A 143 6.06 10.89 2.28
C THR A 143 5.45 9.97 1.23
N LEU A 144 6.16 8.90 0.84
CA LEU A 144 5.67 7.89 -0.10
C LEU A 144 4.42 7.17 0.43
N VAL A 145 4.40 6.86 1.71
CA VAL A 145 3.23 6.24 2.36
C VAL A 145 2.02 7.18 2.37
N VAL A 146 2.21 8.47 2.66
CA VAL A 146 1.13 9.47 2.60
C VAL A 146 0.57 9.57 1.18
N LEU A 147 1.43 9.61 0.15
CA LEU A 147 0.99 9.62 -1.25
C LEU A 147 0.24 8.33 -1.62
N ALA A 148 0.70 7.17 -1.15
CA ALA A 148 -0.01 5.91 -1.36
C ALA A 148 -1.42 5.95 -0.72
N LEU A 149 -1.52 6.41 0.54
CA LEU A 149 -2.79 6.55 1.25
C LEU A 149 -3.75 7.53 0.59
N GLN A 150 -3.26 8.66 0.05
CA GLN A 150 -4.09 9.61 -0.70
C GLN A 150 -4.70 8.94 -1.93
N ASN A 151 -3.89 8.23 -2.73
CA ASN A 151 -4.38 7.51 -3.90
C ASN A 151 -5.39 6.41 -3.53
N ILE A 152 -5.15 5.66 -2.46
CA ILE A 152 -6.08 4.65 -1.94
C ILE A 152 -7.39 5.29 -1.46
N THR A 153 -7.33 6.46 -0.83
CA THR A 153 -8.50 7.18 -0.32
C THR A 153 -9.37 7.71 -1.46
N ILE A 154 -8.75 8.23 -2.53
CA ILE A 154 -9.46 8.65 -3.75
C ILE A 154 -10.20 7.44 -4.37
N LEU A 155 -9.54 6.28 -4.45
CA LEU A 155 -10.17 5.05 -4.91
C LEU A 155 -11.34 4.63 -4.03
N GLN A 156 -11.20 4.68 -2.70
CA GLN A 156 -12.30 4.36 -1.80
C GLN A 156 -13.47 5.33 -2.01
N ARG A 157 -13.23 6.64 -2.12
CA ARG A 157 -14.29 7.64 -2.21
C ARG A 157 -15.05 7.61 -3.55
N ASN A 158 -14.37 7.29 -4.65
CA ASN A 158 -15.00 7.30 -5.98
C ASN A 158 -15.76 6.01 -6.31
N TYR A 159 -15.52 4.91 -5.58
CA TYR A 159 -16.12 3.59 -5.83
C TYR A 159 -16.97 3.06 -4.65
N ILE A 160 -17.18 3.86 -3.59
CA ILE A 160 -18.22 3.65 -2.56
C ILE A 160 -19.51 4.32 -3.01
#